data_AF-A0AAW8AZS7-F1
#
_entry.id   AF-A0AAW8AZS7-F1
#
_cell.length_a   1.000
_cell.length_b   1.000
_cell.length_c   1.000
_cell.angle_alpha   90.00
_cell.angle_beta   90.00
_cell.angle_gamma   90.00
#
_symmetry.space_group_name_H-M   'P 1'
#
loop_
_entity.id
_entity.type
_entity.pdbx_description
1 polymer ?
#
loop_
_entity_poly.entity_id
_entity_poly.type
_entity_poly.pdbx_seq_one_letter_code
_entity_poly.pdbx_strand_id
1 'polypeptide(L)'
;MTNPVAMNIKTGTSLKKVGAKHHYSGTDFWIKLKHAAKAAGKELVEKSLWLYYASHRPETPTWAKAAVYSALAYFILPTDTIPDFIPGTGYTDDLAAILAAVSTISNYIDEDVKVRAREKVNHWFGQNEARKEARKEARKEASQ
;
A
#
# COMPACT_ATOMS: atom_id res chain seq x y z
N MET A 1 -63.06 44.72 -13.13
CA MET A 1 -62.46 43.75 -14.08
C MET A 1 -61.04 43.50 -13.63
N THR A 2 -60.69 42.22 -13.53
CA THR A 2 -59.60 41.63 -12.75
C THR A 2 -58.21 41.78 -13.40
N ASN A 3 -57.21 41.90 -12.53
CA ASN A 3 -55.74 41.91 -12.74
C ASN A 3 -55.23 40.57 -13.37
N PRO A 4 -54.01 40.44 -13.94
CA PRO A 4 -52.79 40.67 -13.15
C PRO A 4 -51.50 41.15 -13.84
N VAL A 5 -50.71 41.85 -13.01
CA VAL A 5 -49.25 41.99 -12.96
C VAL A 5 -48.48 40.84 -13.61
N ALA A 6 -47.62 41.17 -14.59
CA ALA A 6 -46.66 40.24 -15.16
C ALA A 6 -45.55 39.91 -14.14
N MET A 7 -45.61 38.70 -13.60
CA MET A 7 -44.65 38.10 -12.68
C MET A 7 -43.38 37.71 -13.46
N ASN A 8 -42.24 38.35 -13.15
CA ASN A 8 -40.94 37.99 -13.72
C ASN A 8 -40.41 36.71 -13.06
N ILE A 9 -40.76 35.56 -13.64
CA ILE A 9 -40.31 34.25 -13.15
C ILE A 9 -38.88 34.01 -13.67
N LYS A 10 -37.93 33.94 -12.73
CA LYS A 10 -36.57 33.44 -12.98
C LYS A 10 -36.64 32.01 -13.51
N THR A 11 -36.51 31.82 -14.81
CA THR A 11 -36.35 30.48 -15.42
C THR A 11 -35.04 30.41 -16.18
N GLY A 12 -34.11 29.59 -15.68
CA GLY A 12 -32.90 29.26 -16.42
C GLY A 12 -31.69 28.89 -15.58
N THR A 13 -31.85 28.23 -14.43
CA THR A 13 -30.74 27.50 -13.82
C THR A 13 -30.36 26.39 -14.78
N SER A 14 -29.33 26.63 -15.57
CA SER A 14 -28.69 25.68 -16.47
C SER A 14 -28.35 24.42 -15.68
N LEU A 15 -29.14 23.36 -15.90
CA LEU A 15 -28.83 22.03 -15.41
C LEU A 15 -27.57 21.58 -16.14
N LYS A 16 -26.41 21.84 -15.51
CA LYS A 16 -25.16 21.15 -15.84
C LYS A 16 -25.48 19.65 -15.78
N LYS A 17 -25.62 19.03 -16.95
CA LYS A 17 -25.52 17.58 -17.11
C LYS A 17 -24.13 17.18 -16.59
N VAL A 18 -24.05 16.80 -15.32
CA VAL A 18 -22.92 16.03 -14.80
C VAL A 18 -23.10 14.61 -15.32
N GLY A 19 -22.82 14.44 -16.61
CA GLY A 19 -22.68 13.15 -17.24
C GLY A 19 -21.31 12.58 -16.89
N ALA A 20 -21.10 12.20 -15.63
CA ALA A 20 -19.96 11.36 -15.28
C ALA A 20 -20.25 9.93 -15.77
N LYS A 21 -20.06 9.71 -17.09
CA LYS A 21 -19.97 8.37 -17.65
C LYS A 21 -18.62 7.80 -17.22
N HIS A 22 -18.57 7.21 -16.01
CA HIS A 22 -17.51 6.28 -15.67
C HIS A 22 -17.74 4.99 -16.47
N HIS A 23 -17.32 5.00 -17.73
CA HIS A 23 -17.10 3.76 -18.45
C HIS A 23 -15.92 3.06 -17.75
N TYR A 24 -16.23 2.02 -16.99
CA TYR A 24 -15.23 1.12 -16.44
C TYR A 24 -14.57 0.41 -17.63
N SER A 25 -13.44 0.92 -18.11
CA SER A 25 -12.69 0.27 -19.18
C SER A 25 -11.83 -0.83 -18.56
N GLY A 26 -11.63 -1.95 -19.25
CA GLY A 26 -10.77 -3.05 -18.77
C GLY A 26 -9.35 -2.60 -18.38
N THR A 27 -8.88 -1.48 -18.91
CA THR A 27 -7.59 -0.85 -18.58
C THR A 27 -7.57 -0.24 -17.18
N ASP A 28 -8.68 0.31 -16.69
CA ASP A 28 -8.78 0.92 -15.37
C ASP A 28 -8.64 -0.11 -14.24
N PHE A 29 -9.12 -1.33 -14.48
CA PHE A 29 -8.95 -2.45 -13.56
C PHE A 29 -7.47 -2.75 -13.34
N TRP A 30 -6.69 -2.97 -14.41
CA TRP A 30 -5.26 -3.28 -14.31
C TRP A 30 -4.46 -2.15 -13.66
N ILE A 31 -4.82 -0.90 -13.95
CA ILE A 31 -4.21 0.28 -13.30
C ILE A 31 -4.48 0.23 -11.80
N LYS A 32 -5.75 0.08 -11.38
CA LYS A 32 -6.12 0.03 -9.95
C LYS A 32 -5.46 -1.15 -9.24
N LEU A 33 -5.47 -2.33 -9.86
CA LEU A 33 -4.85 -3.55 -9.33
C LEU A 33 -3.35 -3.34 -9.12
N LYS A 34 -2.64 -2.78 -10.10
CA LYS A 34 -1.21 -2.49 -9.98
C LYS A 34 -0.91 -1.51 -8.85
N HIS A 35 -1.73 -0.48 -8.68
CA HIS A 35 -1.56 0.48 -7.57
C HIS A 35 -1.82 -0.18 -6.22
N ALA A 36 -2.87 -0.99 -6.11
CA ALA A 36 -3.18 -1.73 -4.90
C ALA A 36 -2.06 -2.72 -4.53
N ALA A 37 -1.59 -3.52 -5.51
CA ALA A 37 -0.48 -4.45 -5.31
C ALA A 37 0.82 -3.73 -4.89
N LYS A 38 1.12 -2.58 -5.51
CA LYS A 38 2.28 -1.76 -5.12
C LYS A 38 2.14 -1.21 -3.70
N ALA A 39 0.96 -0.72 -3.32
CA ALA A 39 0.69 -0.17 -2.00
C ALA A 39 0.79 -1.26 -0.92
N ALA A 40 0.11 -2.40 -1.13
CA ALA A 40 0.16 -3.55 -0.24
C ALA A 40 1.59 -4.10 -0.10
N GLY A 41 2.32 -4.25 -1.21
CA GLY A 41 3.71 -4.68 -1.18
C GLY A 41 4.62 -3.70 -0.43
N LYS A 42 4.42 -2.39 -0.62
CA LYS A 42 5.17 -1.35 0.12
C LYS A 42 4.95 -1.47 1.62
N GLU A 43 3.70 -1.61 2.04
CA GLU A 43 3.33 -1.74 3.45
C GLU A 43 3.91 -3.03 4.06
N LEU A 44 3.78 -4.16 3.38
CA LEU A 44 4.29 -5.45 3.83
C LEU A 44 5.81 -5.44 4.02
N VAL A 45 6.53 -4.82 3.08
CA VAL A 45 7.98 -4.63 3.19
C VAL A 45 8.33 -3.70 4.36
N GLU A 46 7.58 -2.62 4.58
CA GLU A 46 7.80 -1.73 5.74
C GLU A 46 7.67 -2.47 7.06
N LYS A 47 6.61 -3.28 7.24
CA LYS A 47 6.41 -4.09 8.45
C LYS A 47 7.48 -5.17 8.63
N SER A 48 7.89 -5.82 7.55
CA SER A 48 8.99 -6.80 7.58
C SER A 48 10.30 -6.14 8.02
N LEU A 49 10.56 -4.92 7.58
CA LEU A 49 11.72 -4.14 8.02
C LEU A 49 11.62 -3.68 9.48
N TRP A 50 10.41 -3.40 9.99
CA TRP A 50 10.23 -3.16 11.44
C TRP A 50 10.69 -4.35 12.25
N LEU A 51 10.23 -5.56 11.87
CA LEU A 51 10.62 -6.80 12.51
C LEU A 51 12.15 -7.00 12.44
N TYR A 52 12.73 -6.85 11.25
CA TYR A 52 14.16 -7.01 11.02
C TYR A 52 15.00 -6.04 11.87
N TYR A 53 14.68 -4.74 11.88
CA TYR A 53 15.48 -3.78 12.64
C TYR A 53 15.28 -3.93 14.15
N ALA A 54 14.07 -4.25 14.61
CA ALA A 54 13.81 -4.54 16.00
C ALA A 54 14.55 -5.80 16.48
N SER A 55 14.66 -6.85 15.66
CA SER A 55 15.40 -8.07 16.01
C SER A 55 16.92 -7.87 16.10
N HIS A 56 17.47 -6.80 15.52
CA HIS A 56 18.91 -6.48 15.60
C HIS A 56 19.29 -5.67 16.85
N ARG A 57 18.30 -5.20 17.61
CA ARG A 57 18.56 -4.44 18.82
C ARG A 57 19.14 -5.31 19.94
N PRO A 58 20.05 -4.78 20.76
CA PRO A 58 20.58 -5.52 21.90
C PRO A 58 19.51 -5.73 22.99
N GLU A 59 18.53 -4.83 23.10
CA GLU A 59 17.45 -4.93 24.11
C GLU A 59 16.41 -6.01 23.80
N THR A 60 16.35 -6.48 22.54
CA THR A 60 15.38 -7.49 22.12
C THR A 60 15.79 -8.87 22.67
N PRO A 61 14.91 -9.56 23.42
CA PRO A 61 15.20 -10.89 23.97
C PRO A 61 15.50 -11.92 22.87
N THR A 62 16.38 -12.87 23.15
CA THR A 62 16.78 -13.90 22.18
C THR A 62 15.60 -14.74 21.68
N TRP A 63 14.65 -15.08 22.57
CA TRP A 63 13.44 -15.81 22.19
C TRP A 63 12.57 -15.01 21.21
N ALA A 64 12.50 -13.69 21.39
CA ALA A 64 11.76 -12.79 20.51
C ALA A 64 12.45 -12.65 19.15
N LYS A 65 13.79 -12.57 19.12
CA LYS A 65 14.57 -12.60 17.87
C LYS A 65 14.32 -13.90 17.10
N ALA A 66 14.28 -15.04 17.78
CA ALA A 66 13.99 -16.33 17.15
C ALA A 66 12.60 -16.36 16.51
N ALA A 67 11.57 -15.84 17.20
CA ALA A 67 10.22 -15.72 16.64
C ALA A 67 10.18 -14.82 15.40
N VAL A 68 10.86 -13.67 15.44
CA VAL A 68 10.98 -12.75 14.29
C VAL A 68 11.68 -13.41 13.11
N TYR A 69 12.83 -14.06 13.34
CA TYR A 69 13.55 -14.72 12.25
C TYR A 69 12.76 -15.89 11.66
N SER A 70 11.99 -16.61 12.47
CA SER A 70 11.08 -17.65 12.00
C SER A 70 10.00 -17.06 11.08
N ALA A 71 9.37 -15.95 11.49
CA ALA A 71 8.37 -15.25 10.68
C ALA A 71 8.95 -14.64 9.38
N LEU A 72 10.16 -14.06 9.44
CA LEU A 72 10.83 -13.49 8.26
C LEU A 72 11.35 -14.57 7.29
N ALA A 73 11.87 -15.69 7.81
CA ALA A 73 12.28 -16.82 6.98
C ALA A 73 11.08 -17.39 6.23
N TYR A 74 9.95 -17.55 6.91
CA TYR A 74 8.69 -17.96 6.29
C TYR A 74 8.21 -16.97 5.21
N PHE A 75 8.40 -15.66 5.43
CA PHE A 75 8.04 -14.63 4.46
C PHE A 75 8.91 -14.62 3.18
N ILE A 76 10.21 -14.94 3.29
CA ILE A 76 11.18 -14.77 2.19
C ILE A 76 11.32 -16.02 1.32
N LEU A 77 11.16 -17.22 1.87
CA LEU A 77 11.33 -18.48 1.12
C LEU A 77 10.13 -18.70 0.18
N PRO A 78 10.30 -18.63 -1.16
CA PRO A 78 9.21 -18.89 -2.11
C PRO A 78 8.92 -20.39 -2.27
N THR A 79 9.46 -21.27 -1.42
CA THR A 79 9.55 -22.70 -1.74
C THR A 79 9.39 -23.73 -0.65
N ASP A 80 9.30 -23.44 0.66
CA ASP A 80 9.53 -24.56 1.61
C ASP A 80 8.56 -24.76 2.79
N THR A 81 7.90 -25.93 2.68
CA THR A 81 7.75 -26.96 3.73
C THR A 81 6.66 -26.87 4.79
N ILE A 82 5.44 -26.50 4.39
CA ILE A 82 4.29 -27.37 4.72
C ILE A 82 3.48 -27.64 3.44
N PRO A 83 3.93 -28.56 2.56
CA PRO A 83 2.99 -29.25 1.69
C PRO A 83 2.04 -30.11 2.55
N ASP A 84 0.74 -29.90 2.32
CA ASP A 84 -0.48 -30.58 2.80
C ASP A 84 -0.89 -30.32 4.28
N PHE A 85 -2.13 -29.88 4.62
CA PHE A 85 -3.26 -30.78 4.94
C PHE A 85 -4.70 -30.18 5.05
N ILE A 86 -5.00 -28.91 4.75
CA ILE A 86 -6.41 -28.42 4.81
C ILE A 86 -6.93 -27.93 3.45
N PRO A 87 -7.74 -28.72 2.74
CA PRO A 87 -8.56 -28.22 1.65
C PRO A 87 -9.56 -27.20 2.22
N GLY A 88 -9.43 -25.93 1.84
CA GLY A 88 -10.43 -24.89 2.14
C GLY A 88 -10.00 -23.74 3.05
N THR A 89 -8.74 -23.67 3.50
CA THR A 89 -8.22 -22.51 4.27
C THR A 89 -6.92 -22.02 3.65
N GLY A 90 -6.93 -20.86 3.00
CA GLY A 90 -5.74 -20.28 2.36
C GLY A 90 -5.49 -18.84 2.81
N TYR A 91 -4.23 -18.53 3.10
CA TYR A 91 -3.62 -17.20 3.34
C TYR A 91 -3.92 -16.48 4.67
N THR A 92 -4.95 -16.87 5.43
CA THR A 92 -5.27 -16.20 6.70
C THR A 92 -4.26 -16.50 7.82
N ASP A 93 -3.68 -17.70 7.84
CA ASP A 93 -2.73 -18.13 8.89
C ASP A 93 -1.37 -17.41 8.78
N ASP A 94 -0.91 -17.13 7.56
CA ASP A 94 0.37 -16.46 7.29
C ASP A 94 0.37 -15.01 7.77
N LEU A 95 -0.75 -14.31 7.54
CA LEU A 95 -0.94 -12.95 8.04
C LEU A 95 -1.07 -12.95 9.56
N ALA A 96 -1.75 -13.94 10.14
CA ALA A 96 -1.87 -14.09 11.58
C ALA A 96 -0.50 -14.31 12.24
N ALA A 97 0.37 -15.12 11.65
CA ALA A 97 1.73 -15.35 12.15
C ALA A 97 2.59 -14.08 12.13
N ILE A 98 2.56 -13.31 11.03
CA ILE A 98 3.27 -12.03 10.94
C ILE A 98 2.71 -11.03 11.95
N LEU A 99 1.39 -10.91 12.08
CA LEU A 99 0.75 -10.03 13.05
C LEU A 99 1.08 -10.42 14.50
N ALA A 100 1.10 -11.71 14.80
CA ALA A 100 1.50 -12.23 16.11
C ALA A 100 2.97 -11.91 16.42
N ALA A 101 3.88 -12.08 15.45
CA ALA A 101 5.28 -11.70 15.61
C ALA A 101 5.44 -10.19 15.85
N VAL A 102 4.74 -9.35 15.07
CA VAL A 102 4.72 -7.88 15.28
C VAL A 102 4.20 -7.54 16.67
N SER A 103 3.12 -8.17 17.12
CA SER A 103 2.57 -7.96 18.46
C SER A 103 3.57 -8.34 19.55
N THR A 104 4.27 -9.46 19.36
CA THR A 104 5.24 -10.03 20.31
C THR A 104 6.42 -9.10 20.55
N ILE A 105 6.88 -8.40 19.50
CA ILE A 105 8.04 -7.50 19.59
C ILE A 105 7.69 -6.02 19.50
N SER A 106 6.40 -5.68 19.63
CA SER A 106 5.89 -4.32 19.47
C SER A 106 6.59 -3.30 20.37
N ASN A 107 6.93 -3.70 21.60
CA ASN A 107 7.69 -2.89 22.56
C ASN A 107 9.12 -2.52 22.11
N TYR A 108 9.67 -3.22 21.12
CA TYR A 108 11.01 -2.97 20.56
C TYR A 108 10.97 -2.19 19.23
N ILE A 109 9.78 -1.93 18.70
CA ILE A 109 9.55 -1.13 17.48
C ILE A 109 9.39 0.34 17.89
N ASP A 110 10.51 0.99 18.16
CA ASP A 110 10.55 2.43 18.46
C ASP A 110 10.59 3.29 17.18
N GLU A 111 10.63 4.61 17.36
CA GLU A 111 10.70 5.54 16.23
C GLU A 111 11.96 5.35 15.39
N ASP A 112 13.10 5.00 15.98
CA ASP A 112 14.34 4.72 15.23
C ASP A 112 14.21 3.50 14.31
N VAL A 113 13.52 2.45 14.75
CA VAL A 113 13.17 1.30 13.90
C VAL A 113 12.25 1.73 12.75
N LYS A 114 11.21 2.51 13.05
CA LYS A 114 10.23 2.97 12.03
C LYS A 114 10.88 3.88 10.99
N VAL A 115 11.75 4.80 11.42
CA VAL A 115 12.48 5.73 10.53
C VAL A 115 13.37 4.94 9.59
N ARG A 116 14.22 4.04 10.10
CA ARG A 116 15.12 3.23 9.26
C ARG A 116 14.37 2.38 8.24
N ALA A 117 13.25 1.78 8.65
CA ALA A 117 12.38 1.03 7.74
C ALA A 117 11.78 1.92 6.65
N ARG A 118 11.24 3.09 7.02
CA ARG A 118 10.66 4.03 6.07
C ARG A 118 11.69 4.55 5.08
N GLU A 119 12.90 4.88 5.53
CA GLU A 119 14.00 5.30 4.66
C GLU A 119 14.35 4.22 3.65
N LYS A 120 14.48 2.97 4.10
CA LYS A 120 14.80 1.84 3.21
C LYS A 120 13.69 1.58 2.19
N VAL A 121 12.42 1.64 2.61
CA VAL A 121 11.25 1.52 1.74
C VAL A 121 11.20 2.66 0.72
N ASN A 122 11.42 3.90 1.15
CA ASN A 122 11.46 5.05 0.25
C ASN A 122 12.62 4.94 -0.74
N HIS A 123 13.75 4.40 -0.34
CA HIS A 123 14.85 4.13 -1.24
C HIS A 123 14.47 3.08 -2.30
N TRP A 124 13.84 1.97 -1.92
CA TRP A 124 13.45 0.90 -2.86
C TRP A 124 12.27 1.29 -3.77
N PHE A 125 11.24 1.94 -3.22
CA PHE A 125 10.01 2.26 -3.94
C PHE A 125 9.99 3.68 -4.54
N GLY A 126 10.82 4.60 -4.03
CA GLY A 126 10.90 6.00 -4.46
C GLY A 126 11.86 6.24 -5.63
N GLN A 127 12.93 5.44 -5.78
CA GLN A 127 13.80 5.52 -6.97
C GLN A 127 13.03 5.35 -8.29
N ASN A 128 11.95 4.56 -8.27
CA ASN A 128 11.10 4.33 -9.43
C ASN A 128 10.26 5.55 -9.82
N GLU A 129 9.97 6.47 -8.90
CA GLU A 129 9.21 7.69 -9.20
C GLU A 129 10.13 8.80 -9.69
N ALA A 130 11.28 9.02 -9.03
CA ALA A 130 12.29 9.98 -9.48
C ALA A 130 12.79 9.67 -10.92
N ARG A 131 12.99 8.38 -11.24
CA ARG A 131 13.38 7.96 -12.60
C ARG A 131 12.29 8.19 -13.65
N LYS A 132 11.01 8.14 -13.27
CA LYS A 132 9.89 8.45 -14.19
C LYS A 132 9.77 9.95 -14.42
N GLU A 133 10.00 10.77 -13.40
CA GLU A 133 9.98 12.23 -13.51
C GLU A 133 11.11 12.72 -14.41
N ALA A 134 12.35 12.28 -14.17
CA ALA A 134 13.50 12.60 -15.03
C ALA A 134 13.27 12.17 -16.50
N ARG A 135 12.65 11.02 -16.74
CA ARG A 135 12.30 10.55 -18.11
C ARG A 135 11.18 11.38 -18.76
N LYS A 136 10.24 11.92 -17.98
CA LYS A 136 9.20 12.83 -18.49
C LYS A 136 9.82 14.17 -18.88
N GLU A 137 10.76 14.66 -18.08
CA GLU A 137 11.47 15.92 -18.30
C GLU A 137 12.36 15.85 -19.55
N ALA A 138 13.18 14.80 -19.68
CA ALA A 138 13.99 14.56 -20.88
C ALA A 138 13.15 14.38 -22.16
N ARG A 139 11.93 13.82 -22.08
CA ARG A 139 11.01 13.75 -23.22
C ARG A 139 10.40 15.09 -23.60
N LYS A 140 10.18 15.99 -22.63
CA LYS A 140 9.72 17.36 -22.89
C LYS A 140 10.82 18.15 -23.59
N GLU A 141 12.07 18.03 -23.12
CA GLU A 141 13.24 18.68 -23.72
C GLU A 141 13.51 18.16 -25.14
N ALA A 142 13.39 16.85 -25.39
CA ALA A 142 13.56 16.28 -26.73
C ALA A 142 12.41 16.58 -27.71
N SER A 143 11.29 17.15 -27.22
CA SER A 143 10.14 17.56 -28.04
C SER A 143 10.06 19.09 -28.23
N GLN A 144 11.04 19.83 -27.69
CA GLN A 144 11.26 21.26 -27.91
C GLN A 144 12.36 21.44 -28.96
#